data_AF-A0A484YB56-F1
#
_entry.id   AF-A0A484YB56-F1
#
_cell.length_a   1.000
_cell.length_b   1.000
_cell.length_c   1.000
_cell.angle_alpha   90.00
_cell.angle_beta   90.00
_cell.angle_gamma   90.00
#
_symmetry.space_group_name_H-M   'P 1'
#
loop_
_entity.id
_entity.type
_entity.pdbx_description
1 polymer ?
#
loop_
_entity_poly.entity_id
_entity_poly.type
_entity_poly.pdbx_seq_one_letter_code
_entity_poly.pdbx_strand_id
1 'polypeptide(L)'
;MINTALAQCEELFIISYSVPEMPDCEPEKRLTWLQVRFPQATILVLTPELVARYNLPAIPHNDADIHRHYVATLCLQILRCRPHAVFTAEDYGDGFANVLARRFAQPVEHVRMARPVGDEAPSGTLIRSDVHRYRYMLANDVYYSFVRRICLLGGESTGKSTLSKALADGLDTVYVAEFGRDYWEEKNGILTADDLLHIACEQVRRETTSRS
;
A
#
# COMPACT_ATOMS: atom_id res chain seq x y z
N MET A 1 -15.50 0.96 1.45
CA MET A 1 -15.65 2.41 1.19
C MET A 1 -15.18 2.81 -0.21
N ILE A 2 -13.90 2.66 -0.55
CA ILE A 2 -13.36 3.12 -1.85
C ILE A 2 -14.08 2.48 -3.05
N ASN A 3 -14.33 1.16 -3.04
CA ASN A 3 -15.10 0.49 -4.10
C ASN A 3 -16.52 1.06 -4.29
N THR A 4 -17.16 1.49 -3.20
CA THR A 4 -18.48 2.11 -3.27
C THR A 4 -18.41 3.50 -3.90
N ALA A 5 -17.38 4.27 -3.57
CA ALA A 5 -17.14 5.57 -4.20
C ALA A 5 -16.85 5.41 -5.71
N LEU A 6 -16.04 4.42 -6.11
CA LEU A 6 -15.79 4.10 -7.52
C LEU A 6 -17.07 3.76 -8.28
N ALA A 7 -18.03 3.08 -7.65
CA ALA A 7 -19.31 2.74 -8.28
C ALA A 7 -20.27 3.94 -8.43
N GLN A 8 -19.98 5.06 -7.78
CA GLN A 8 -20.84 6.25 -7.72
C GLN A 8 -20.20 7.49 -8.35
N CYS A 9 -19.02 7.37 -8.94
CA CYS A 9 -18.26 8.49 -9.51
C CYS A 9 -17.70 8.13 -10.87
N GLU A 10 -17.73 9.10 -11.79
CA GLU A 10 -17.02 9.01 -13.08
C GLU A 10 -15.50 9.11 -12.89
N GLU A 11 -15.07 9.96 -11.95
CA GLU A 11 -13.67 10.16 -11.59
C GLU A 11 -13.53 10.18 -10.06
N LEU A 12 -12.62 9.37 -9.53
CA LEU A 12 -12.36 9.28 -8.10
C LEU A 12 -10.93 9.74 -7.78
N PHE A 13 -10.80 10.65 -6.82
CA PHE A 13 -9.51 11.09 -6.29
C PHE A 13 -9.27 10.48 -4.91
N ILE A 14 -8.10 9.85 -4.72
CA ILE A 14 -7.65 9.34 -3.42
C ILE A 14 -6.45 10.16 -2.97
N ILE A 15 -6.60 10.89 -1.87
CA ILE A 15 -5.53 11.72 -1.31
C ILE A 15 -5.02 11.07 -0.02
N SER A 16 -3.69 10.92 0.11
CA SER A 16 -3.07 10.30 1.29
C SER A 16 -1.83 11.07 1.76
N TYR A 17 -1.77 11.41 3.04
CA TYR A 17 -0.62 12.02 3.71
C TYR A 17 -0.73 11.78 5.22
N SER A 18 0.39 11.87 5.95
CA SER A 18 0.41 11.71 7.40
C SER A 18 1.55 12.52 8.01
N VAL A 19 1.27 13.24 9.10
CA VAL A 19 2.29 13.83 9.97
C VAL A 19 1.87 13.62 11.44
N PRO A 20 2.64 12.91 12.27
CA PRO A 20 3.91 12.25 11.95
C PRO A 20 3.70 11.14 10.91
N GLU A 21 4.79 10.78 10.23
CA GLU A 21 4.75 9.66 9.29
C GLU A 21 4.48 8.36 10.06
N MET A 22 3.77 7.44 9.40
CA MET A 22 3.45 6.13 9.97
C MET A 22 4.61 5.16 9.69
N PRO A 23 5.26 4.60 10.72
CA PRO A 23 6.31 3.61 10.52
C PRO A 23 5.84 2.45 9.65
N ASP A 24 6.70 2.00 8.74
CA ASP A 24 6.45 0.93 7.76
C ASP A 24 5.34 1.22 6.73
N CYS A 25 4.76 2.43 6.74
CA CYS A 25 3.70 2.89 5.86
C CYS A 25 4.10 4.18 5.11
N GLU A 26 5.36 4.24 4.66
CA GLU A 26 5.94 5.39 3.99
C GLU A 26 5.14 5.78 2.73
N PRO A 27 5.21 7.04 2.26
CA PRO A 27 4.44 7.55 1.13
C PRO A 27 4.55 6.66 -0.13
N GLU A 28 5.73 6.15 -0.44
CA GLU A 28 6.00 5.32 -1.61
C GLU A 28 5.28 3.97 -1.53
N LYS A 29 5.23 3.37 -0.33
CA LYS A 29 4.47 2.14 -0.10
C LYS A 29 2.98 2.39 -0.22
N ARG A 30 2.47 3.46 0.40
CA ARG A 30 1.05 3.85 0.30
C ARG A 30 0.64 4.11 -1.14
N LEU A 31 1.48 4.79 -1.92
CA LEU A 31 1.25 5.02 -3.34
C LEU A 31 1.14 3.70 -4.10
N THR A 32 2.09 2.79 -3.89
CA THR A 32 2.09 1.46 -4.51
C THR A 32 0.82 0.67 -4.17
N TRP A 33 0.45 0.62 -2.89
CA TRP A 33 -0.76 -0.09 -2.45
C TRP A 33 -2.01 0.48 -3.11
N LEU A 34 -2.17 1.80 -3.12
CA LEU A 34 -3.34 2.44 -3.70
C LEU A 34 -3.40 2.23 -5.22
N GLN A 35 -2.27 2.32 -5.93
CA GLN A 35 -2.22 2.13 -7.38
C GLN A 35 -2.56 0.70 -7.80
N VAL A 36 -2.05 -0.29 -7.07
CA VAL A 36 -2.36 -1.70 -7.33
C VAL A 36 -3.83 -2.00 -7.05
N ARG A 37 -4.38 -1.45 -5.97
CA ARG A 37 -5.74 -1.76 -5.51
C ARG A 37 -6.84 -0.99 -6.23
N PHE A 38 -6.54 0.23 -6.64
CA PHE A 38 -7.51 1.16 -7.24
C PHE A 38 -6.93 1.82 -8.49
N PRO A 39 -6.56 1.05 -9.52
CA PRO A 39 -5.95 1.58 -10.73
C PRO A 39 -6.88 2.53 -11.51
N GLN A 40 -8.19 2.49 -11.27
CA GLN A 40 -9.14 3.42 -11.88
C GLN A 40 -9.18 4.80 -11.21
N ALA A 41 -8.59 4.96 -10.03
CA ALA A 41 -8.60 6.21 -9.28
C ALA A 41 -7.37 7.07 -9.58
N THR A 42 -7.55 8.40 -9.56
CA THR A 42 -6.44 9.35 -9.53
C THR A 42 -5.88 9.44 -8.11
N ILE A 43 -4.65 9.00 -7.92
CA ILE A 43 -4.03 8.87 -6.60
C ILE A 43 -3.01 9.98 -6.37
N LEU A 44 -3.16 10.69 -5.27
CA LEU A 44 -2.21 11.68 -4.76
C LEU A 44 -1.72 11.26 -3.38
N VAL A 45 -0.51 10.74 -3.31
CA VAL A 45 0.19 10.56 -2.04
C VAL A 45 1.23 11.66 -1.90
N LEU A 46 1.15 12.47 -0.85
CA LEU A 46 2.12 13.55 -0.67
C LEU A 46 3.46 13.01 -0.18
N THR A 47 4.51 13.42 -0.86
CA THR A 47 5.90 13.28 -0.45
C THR A 47 6.51 14.67 -0.17
N PRO A 48 7.60 14.76 0.59
CA PRO A 48 8.31 16.03 0.79
C PRO A 48 8.69 16.73 -0.52
N GLU A 49 9.02 15.98 -1.56
CA GLU A 49 9.39 16.49 -2.89
C GLU A 49 8.19 17.15 -3.58
N LEU A 50 6.98 16.57 -3.45
CA LEU A 50 5.77 17.18 -4.00
C LEU A 50 5.40 18.46 -3.26
N VAL A 51 5.53 18.47 -1.93
CA VAL A 51 5.30 19.66 -1.11
C VAL A 51 6.22 20.80 -1.56
N ALA A 52 7.52 20.52 -1.74
CA ALA A 52 8.49 21.49 -2.23
C ALA A 52 8.21 21.94 -3.68
N ARG A 53 7.96 20.99 -4.59
CA ARG A 53 7.73 21.26 -6.02
C ARG A 53 6.55 22.18 -6.27
N TYR A 54 5.46 22.01 -5.53
CA TYR A 54 4.25 22.81 -5.67
C TYR A 54 4.19 24.00 -4.69
N ASN A 55 5.26 24.24 -3.92
CA ASN A 55 5.32 25.27 -2.88
C ASN A 55 4.10 25.22 -1.94
N LEU A 56 3.73 24.01 -1.52
CA LEU A 56 2.59 23.80 -0.64
C LEU A 56 2.92 24.23 0.79
N PRO A 57 1.92 24.63 1.59
CA PRO A 57 2.09 24.69 3.04
C PRO A 57 2.55 23.34 3.60
N ALA A 58 3.25 23.38 4.74
CA ALA A 58 3.63 22.18 5.45
C ALA A 58 2.42 21.27 5.65
N ILE A 59 2.63 19.96 5.49
CA ILE A 59 1.56 18.98 5.71
C ILE A 59 1.09 19.13 7.17
N PRO A 60 -0.21 19.33 7.42
CA PRO A 60 -0.73 19.45 8.77
C PRO A 60 -0.46 18.19 9.58
N HIS A 61 -0.15 18.37 10.87
CA HIS A 61 -0.17 17.29 11.83
C HIS A 61 -1.56 16.65 11.89
N ASN A 62 -1.63 15.34 12.15
CA ASN A 62 -2.83 14.50 12.02
C ASN A 62 -3.97 14.88 12.99
N ASP A 63 -3.69 15.67 14.03
CA ASP A 63 -4.66 16.19 14.99
C ASP A 63 -5.14 17.62 14.66
N ALA A 64 -4.65 18.22 13.57
CA ALA A 64 -4.96 19.59 13.22
C ALA A 64 -6.32 19.70 12.51
N ASP A 65 -7.14 20.67 12.91
CA ASP A 65 -8.47 20.87 12.31
C ASP A 65 -8.45 21.48 10.88
N ILE A 66 -7.25 21.71 10.32
CA ILE A 66 -7.09 22.38 9.02
C ILE A 66 -7.12 21.44 7.81
N HIS A 67 -7.23 20.12 8.01
CA HIS A 67 -7.14 19.13 6.92
C HIS A 67 -8.12 19.41 5.78
N ARG A 68 -9.36 19.82 6.07
CA ARG A 68 -10.37 20.18 5.05
C ARG A 68 -9.96 21.35 4.16
N HIS A 69 -9.26 22.35 4.71
CA HIS A 69 -8.71 23.46 3.93
C HIS A 69 -7.48 23.03 3.14
N TYR A 70 -6.65 22.17 3.74
CA TYR A 70 -5.47 21.62 3.09
C TYR A 70 -5.86 20.80 1.86
N VAL A 71 -6.83 19.89 1.98
CA VAL A 71 -7.35 19.10 0.84
C VAL A 71 -7.91 20.01 -0.26
N ALA A 72 -8.66 21.07 0.07
CA ALA A 72 -9.12 22.04 -0.93
C ALA A 72 -7.94 22.66 -1.71
N THR A 73 -6.84 22.96 -1.03
CA THR A 73 -5.61 23.46 -1.66
C THR A 73 -5.00 22.42 -2.60
N LEU A 74 -4.92 21.15 -2.19
CA LEU A 74 -4.40 20.05 -3.02
C LEU A 74 -5.26 19.85 -4.29
N CYS A 75 -6.58 19.87 -4.14
CA CYS A 75 -7.51 19.80 -5.28
C CYS A 75 -7.25 20.90 -6.31
N LEU A 76 -7.10 22.15 -5.84
CA LEU A 76 -6.95 23.31 -6.74
C LEU A 76 -5.53 23.47 -7.31
N GLN A 77 -4.49 23.14 -6.55
CA GLN A 77 -3.09 23.39 -6.94
C GLN A 77 -2.42 22.19 -7.62
N ILE A 78 -2.74 20.97 -7.20
CA ILE A 78 -2.13 19.75 -7.75
C ILE A 78 -3.09 19.05 -8.70
N LEU A 79 -4.26 18.62 -8.19
CA LEU A 79 -5.20 17.82 -8.98
C LEU A 79 -5.93 18.62 -10.05
N ARG A 80 -5.90 19.95 -9.95
CA ARG A 80 -6.61 20.90 -10.83
C ARG A 80 -8.10 20.54 -11.00
N CYS A 81 -8.72 20.06 -9.93
CA CYS A 81 -10.11 19.62 -9.91
C CYS A 81 -10.91 20.28 -8.78
N ARG A 82 -12.25 20.18 -8.88
CA ARG A 82 -13.19 20.58 -7.83
C ARG A 82 -14.22 19.46 -7.66
N PRO A 83 -13.96 18.48 -6.77
CA PRO A 83 -14.87 17.36 -6.56
C PRO A 83 -16.27 17.83 -6.18
N HIS A 84 -17.29 17.13 -6.68
CA HIS A 84 -18.70 17.40 -6.35
C HIS A 84 -19.17 16.68 -5.09
N ALA A 85 -18.41 15.69 -4.62
CA ALA A 85 -18.73 14.90 -3.44
C ALA A 85 -17.48 14.55 -2.63
N VAL A 86 -17.67 14.35 -1.33
CA VAL A 86 -16.70 13.74 -0.41
C VAL A 86 -17.34 12.54 0.27
N PHE A 87 -16.61 11.41 0.28
CA PHE A 87 -17.06 10.16 0.89
C PHE A 87 -16.37 9.99 2.23
N THR A 88 -17.14 9.85 3.31
CA THR A 88 -16.57 9.52 4.62
C THR A 88 -17.58 8.76 5.47
N ALA A 89 -17.06 7.93 6.37
CA ALA A 89 -17.85 7.26 7.40
C ALA A 89 -17.80 8.02 8.74
N GLU A 90 -17.06 9.14 8.79
CA GLU A 90 -16.81 9.92 10.01
C GLU A 90 -17.76 11.12 10.12
N ASP A 91 -18.03 11.54 11.36
CA ASP A 91 -19.00 12.60 11.67
C ASP A 91 -18.58 13.98 11.14
N TYR A 92 -17.30 14.19 10.84
CA TYR A 92 -16.79 15.46 10.30
C TYR A 92 -17.16 15.72 8.83
N GLY A 93 -17.82 14.78 8.15
CA GLY A 93 -18.07 14.84 6.71
C GLY A 93 -18.83 16.09 6.24
N ASP A 94 -19.86 16.51 6.97
CA ASP A 94 -20.64 17.71 6.60
C ASP A 94 -19.78 18.98 6.68
N GLY A 95 -18.95 19.09 7.73
CA GLY A 95 -18.02 20.20 7.90
C GLY A 95 -16.95 20.23 6.80
N PHE A 96 -16.50 19.06 6.35
CA PHE A 96 -15.57 18.93 5.24
C PHE A 96 -16.22 19.39 3.93
N ALA A 97 -17.39 18.87 3.58
CA ALA A 97 -18.13 19.24 2.37
C ALA A 97 -18.41 20.76 2.32
N ASN A 98 -18.84 21.36 3.43
CA ASN A 98 -19.09 22.80 3.52
C ASN A 98 -17.81 23.64 3.27
N VAL A 99 -16.64 23.23 3.79
CA VAL A 99 -15.39 23.94 3.52
C VAL A 99 -14.98 23.81 2.06
N LEU A 100 -15.08 22.62 1.47
CA LEU A 100 -14.80 22.43 0.05
C LEU A 100 -15.74 23.29 -0.80
N ALA A 101 -17.04 23.29 -0.48
CA ALA A 101 -18.03 24.07 -1.21
C ALA A 101 -17.72 25.57 -1.22
N ARG A 102 -17.32 26.12 -0.08
CA ARG A 102 -16.87 27.52 0.04
C ARG A 102 -15.59 27.78 -0.73
N ARG A 103 -14.59 26.89 -0.62
CA ARG A 103 -13.28 27.04 -1.30
C ARG A 103 -13.39 26.94 -2.81
N PHE A 104 -14.34 26.14 -3.31
CA PHE A 104 -14.56 25.90 -4.72
C PHE A 104 -15.64 26.82 -5.33
N ALA A 105 -16.37 27.57 -4.50
CA ALA A 105 -17.53 28.36 -4.90
C ALA A 105 -18.57 27.53 -5.69
N GLN A 106 -18.78 26.28 -5.26
CA GLN A 106 -19.76 25.35 -5.85
C GLN A 106 -20.27 24.39 -4.77
N PRO A 107 -21.46 23.79 -4.90
CA PRO A 107 -21.93 22.76 -3.97
C PRO A 107 -21.00 21.54 -3.95
N VAL A 108 -20.80 20.98 -2.75
CA VAL A 108 -20.11 19.70 -2.54
C VAL A 108 -20.99 18.87 -1.61
N GLU A 109 -21.34 17.68 -2.07
CA GLU A 109 -22.15 16.72 -1.31
C GLU A 109 -21.28 15.92 -0.34
N HIS A 110 -21.78 15.68 0.86
CA HIS A 110 -21.23 14.67 1.74
C HIS A 110 -21.98 13.36 1.55
N VAL A 111 -21.30 12.35 1.02
CA VAL A 111 -21.84 10.99 0.91
C VAL A 111 -21.41 10.20 2.15
N ARG A 112 -22.33 10.07 3.11
CA ARG A 112 -22.10 9.34 4.35
C ARG A 112 -22.04 7.83 4.09
N MET A 113 -20.93 7.24 4.48
CA MET A 113 -20.66 5.81 4.29
C MET A 113 -20.96 5.03 5.56
N ALA A 114 -21.50 3.82 5.42
CA ALA A 114 -21.71 2.92 6.55
C ALA A 114 -20.36 2.51 7.16
N ARG A 115 -20.22 2.73 8.48
CA ARG A 115 -19.06 2.29 9.25
C ARG A 115 -19.35 0.89 9.80
N PRO A 116 -18.46 -0.11 9.59
CA PRO A 116 -18.51 -1.34 10.36
C PRO A 116 -18.36 -1.02 11.85
N VAL A 117 -19.20 -1.61 12.71
CA VAL A 117 -19.18 -1.40 14.16
C VAL A 117 -18.80 -2.71 14.85
N GLY A 118 -18.05 -2.62 15.95
CA GLY A 118 -17.64 -3.77 16.78
C GLY A 118 -16.13 -4.03 16.72
N ASP A 119 -15.69 -5.09 17.41
CA ASP A 119 -14.27 -5.45 17.55
C ASP A 119 -13.60 -5.83 16.22
N GLU A 120 -14.40 -6.21 15.22
CA GLU A 120 -13.91 -6.53 13.86
C GLU A 120 -13.89 -5.30 12.92
N ALA A 121 -14.25 -4.12 13.41
CA ALA A 121 -14.20 -2.90 12.60
C ALA A 121 -12.74 -2.55 12.24
N PRO A 122 -12.38 -2.42 10.95
CA PRO A 122 -11.02 -2.11 10.56
C PRO A 122 -10.56 -0.77 11.09
N SER A 123 -9.42 -0.75 11.79
CA SER A 123 -8.78 0.46 12.30
C SER A 123 -7.32 0.44 11.93
N GLY A 124 -6.84 1.50 11.27
CA GLY A 124 -5.42 1.62 10.90
C GLY A 124 -4.51 1.57 12.12
N THR A 125 -4.91 2.17 13.23
CA THR A 125 -4.16 2.14 14.50
C THR A 125 -4.10 0.74 15.08
N LEU A 126 -5.22 0.00 15.06
CA LEU A 126 -5.27 -1.38 15.54
C LEU A 126 -4.38 -2.28 14.69
N ILE A 127 -4.54 -2.23 13.36
CA ILE A 127 -3.77 -3.06 12.43
C ILE A 127 -2.26 -2.81 12.58
N ARG A 128 -1.84 -1.54 12.70
CA ARG A 128 -0.42 -1.21 12.87
C ARG A 128 0.15 -1.62 14.24
N SER A 129 -0.69 -1.88 15.26
CA SER A 129 -0.20 -2.37 16.55
C SER A 129 0.37 -3.80 16.48
N ASP A 130 -0.15 -4.62 15.56
CA ASP A 130 0.36 -5.96 15.26
C ASP A 130 -0.16 -6.41 13.88
N VAL A 131 0.61 -6.09 12.83
CA VAL A 131 0.20 -6.33 11.44
C VAL A 131 0.04 -7.81 11.10
N HIS A 132 0.75 -8.70 11.81
CA HIS A 132 0.68 -10.14 11.62
C HIS A 132 -0.57 -10.72 12.26
N ARG A 133 -0.91 -10.29 13.48
CA ARG A 133 -2.14 -10.68 14.16
C ARG A 133 -3.40 -10.23 13.41
N TYR A 134 -3.39 -9.02 12.85
CA TYR A 134 -4.55 -8.46 12.14
C TYR A 134 -4.48 -8.65 10.61
N ARG A 135 -3.66 -9.58 10.11
CA ARG A 135 -3.45 -9.80 8.66
C ARG A 135 -4.74 -10.00 7.86
N TYR A 136 -5.78 -10.60 8.48
CA TYR A 136 -7.07 -10.87 7.85
C TYR A 136 -7.88 -9.60 7.52
N MET A 137 -7.53 -8.46 8.13
CA MET A 137 -8.12 -7.15 7.84
C MET A 137 -7.41 -6.44 6.68
N LEU A 138 -6.26 -6.95 6.24
CA LEU A 138 -5.46 -6.40 5.14
C LEU A 138 -5.71 -7.21 3.86
N ALA A 139 -5.57 -6.53 2.73
CA ALA A 139 -5.42 -7.27 1.49
C ALA A 139 -4.02 -7.87 1.40
N ASN A 140 -3.92 -9.01 0.74
CA ASN A 140 -2.69 -9.79 0.66
C ASN A 140 -1.51 -8.99 0.11
N ASP A 141 -1.72 -8.22 -0.95
CA ASP A 141 -0.71 -7.36 -1.57
C ASP A 141 -0.18 -6.26 -0.63
N VAL A 142 -1.04 -5.71 0.22
CA VAL A 142 -0.65 -4.77 1.29
C VAL A 142 0.11 -5.51 2.38
N TYR A 143 -0.41 -6.64 2.86
CA TYR A 143 0.21 -7.44 3.91
C TYR A 143 1.63 -7.90 3.54
N TYR A 144 1.85 -8.35 2.30
CA TYR A 144 3.16 -8.83 1.85
C TYR A 144 4.27 -7.79 1.91
N SER A 145 3.92 -6.50 1.90
CA SER A 145 4.91 -5.43 2.04
C SER A 145 5.44 -5.27 3.48
N PHE A 146 4.75 -5.85 4.47
CA PHE A 146 5.18 -5.90 5.88
C PHE A 146 5.98 -7.18 6.20
N VAL A 147 6.00 -8.16 5.29
CA VAL A 147 6.74 -9.41 5.49
C VAL A 147 8.21 -9.20 5.15
N ARG A 148 9.09 -9.40 6.14
CA ARG A 148 10.55 -9.35 5.93
C ARG A 148 11.02 -10.55 5.12
N ARG A 149 11.97 -10.33 4.22
CA ARG A 149 12.58 -11.38 3.39
C ARG A 149 14.04 -11.53 3.79
N ILE A 150 14.45 -12.78 3.98
CA ILE A 150 15.84 -13.15 4.23
C ILE A 150 16.31 -13.93 3.00
N CYS A 151 17.21 -13.33 2.22
CA CYS A 151 17.86 -14.00 1.10
C CYS A 151 19.25 -14.46 1.54
N LEU A 152 19.51 -15.78 1.49
CA LEU A 152 20.83 -16.34 1.79
C LEU A 152 21.62 -16.52 0.49
N LEU A 153 22.67 -15.73 0.32
CA LEU A 153 23.56 -15.78 -0.84
C LEU A 153 24.87 -16.49 -0.49
N GLY A 154 25.41 -17.31 -1.41
CA GLY A 154 26.70 -17.97 -1.23
C GLY A 154 26.98 -19.08 -2.24
N GLY A 155 28.24 -19.51 -2.33
CA GLY A 155 28.71 -20.52 -3.29
C GLY A 155 28.03 -21.88 -3.15
N GLU A 156 28.25 -22.75 -4.13
CA GLU A 156 27.68 -24.10 -4.10
C GLU A 156 28.16 -24.89 -2.87
N SER A 157 27.27 -25.67 -2.24
CA SER A 157 27.59 -26.54 -1.10
C SER A 157 28.00 -25.83 0.21
N THR A 158 27.77 -24.52 0.35
CA THR A 158 28.05 -23.79 1.62
C THR A 158 26.97 -23.94 2.69
N GLY A 159 26.11 -24.97 2.60
CA GLY A 159 25.08 -25.24 3.61
C GLY A 159 23.87 -24.30 3.61
N LYS A 160 23.70 -23.47 2.56
CA LYS A 160 22.58 -22.50 2.45
C LYS A 160 21.21 -23.15 2.64
N SER A 161 20.95 -24.24 1.93
CA SER A 161 19.67 -24.95 2.02
C SER A 161 19.42 -25.53 3.42
N THR A 162 20.46 -25.97 4.11
CA THR A 162 20.39 -26.44 5.50
C THR A 162 20.09 -25.29 6.45
N LEU A 163 20.77 -24.15 6.30
CA LEU A 163 20.55 -22.96 7.12
C LEU A 163 19.16 -22.36 6.88
N SER A 164 18.69 -22.31 5.63
CA SER A 164 17.35 -21.80 5.33
C SER A 164 16.25 -22.66 5.93
N LYS A 165 16.39 -23.99 5.92
CA LYS A 165 15.44 -24.90 6.58
C LYS A 165 15.46 -24.71 8.10
N ALA A 166 16.65 -24.65 8.71
CA ALA A 166 16.77 -24.43 10.14
C ALA A 166 16.21 -23.06 10.58
N LEU A 167 16.40 -22.01 9.76
CA LEU A 167 15.80 -20.69 9.99
C LEU A 167 14.28 -20.72 9.83
N ALA A 168 13.76 -21.43 8.83
CA ALA A 168 12.33 -21.59 8.63
C ALA A 168 11.67 -22.29 9.82
N ASP A 169 12.26 -23.39 10.29
CA ASP A 169 11.79 -24.13 11.47
C ASP A 169 11.89 -23.29 12.75
N GLY A 170 13.00 -22.55 12.93
CA GLY A 170 13.23 -21.73 14.12
C GLY A 170 12.38 -20.45 14.18
N LEU A 171 11.89 -19.96 13.04
CA LEU A 171 11.05 -18.77 12.93
C LEU A 171 9.58 -19.10 12.62
N ASP A 172 9.21 -20.39 12.59
CA ASP A 172 7.88 -20.88 12.21
C ASP A 172 7.37 -20.23 10.90
N THR A 173 8.21 -20.29 9.86
CA THR A 173 7.96 -19.65 8.56
C THR A 173 8.26 -20.57 7.38
N VAL A 174 7.94 -20.13 6.17
CA VAL A 174 8.12 -20.92 4.94
C VAL A 174 9.48 -20.63 4.31
N TYR A 175 10.11 -21.68 3.76
CA TYR A 175 11.30 -21.57 2.93
C TYR A 175 10.98 -21.89 1.46
N VAL A 176 11.53 -21.10 0.54
CA VAL A 176 11.49 -21.35 -0.90
C VAL A 176 12.84 -21.91 -1.34
N ALA A 177 12.84 -23.16 -1.82
CA ALA A 177 14.04 -23.80 -2.35
C ALA A 177 14.58 -23.08 -3.61
N GLU A 178 15.90 -23.10 -3.77
CA GLU A 178 16.60 -22.57 -4.95
C GLU A 178 16.26 -23.41 -6.18
N PHE A 179 15.52 -22.83 -7.14
CA PHE A 179 15.14 -23.52 -8.37
C PHE A 179 16.33 -23.85 -9.29
N GLY A 180 17.37 -23.02 -9.26
CA GLY A 180 18.56 -23.21 -10.08
C GLY A 180 19.24 -24.56 -9.87
N ARG A 181 19.18 -25.11 -8.65
CA ARG A 181 19.71 -26.45 -8.34
C ARG A 181 18.88 -27.54 -9.01
N ASP A 182 17.56 -27.51 -8.82
CA ASP A 182 16.62 -28.49 -9.41
C ASP A 182 16.81 -28.54 -10.94
N TYR A 183 16.88 -27.37 -11.59
CA TYR A 183 16.98 -27.25 -13.03
C TYR A 183 18.38 -27.60 -13.57
N TRP A 184 19.44 -27.33 -12.80
CA TRP A 184 20.81 -27.74 -13.14
C TRP A 184 20.96 -29.27 -13.13
N GLU A 185 20.37 -29.94 -12.12
CA GLU A 185 20.34 -31.40 -12.05
C GLU A 185 19.55 -32.01 -13.22
N GLU A 186 18.39 -31.43 -13.57
CA GLU A 186 17.59 -31.83 -14.73
C GLU A 186 18.33 -31.68 -16.06
N LYS A 187 19.18 -30.65 -16.20
CA LYS A 187 19.98 -30.37 -17.39
C LYS A 187 21.33 -31.10 -17.42
N ASN A 188 21.58 -32.04 -16.51
CA ASN A 188 22.87 -32.73 -16.37
C ASN A 188 24.06 -31.77 -16.28
N GLY A 189 23.86 -30.61 -15.65
CA GLY A 189 24.87 -29.61 -15.39
C GLY A 189 25.29 -28.71 -16.56
N ILE A 190 24.60 -28.78 -17.71
CA ILE A 190 24.87 -27.93 -18.88
C ILE A 190 23.77 -26.88 -19.00
N LEU A 191 24.08 -25.63 -18.62
CA LEU A 191 23.16 -24.49 -18.71
C LEU A 191 23.59 -23.53 -19.82
N THR A 192 22.62 -23.09 -20.62
CA THR A 192 22.76 -22.01 -21.59
C THR A 192 22.35 -20.66 -20.98
N ALA A 193 22.57 -19.55 -21.71
CA ALA A 193 22.10 -18.23 -21.27
C ALA A 193 20.58 -18.16 -21.11
N ASP A 194 19.83 -18.83 -21.98
CA ASP A 194 18.37 -18.90 -21.91
C ASP A 194 17.91 -19.69 -20.67
N ASP A 195 18.67 -20.73 -20.29
CA ASP A 195 18.42 -21.48 -19.06
C ASP A 195 18.62 -20.63 -17.80
N LEU A 196 19.63 -19.74 -17.79
CA LEU A 196 19.84 -18.81 -16.66
C LEU A 196 18.69 -17.81 -16.53
N LEU A 197 18.17 -17.30 -17.65
CA LEU A 197 17.00 -16.43 -17.65
C LEU A 197 15.76 -17.17 -17.15
N HIS A 198 15.57 -18.42 -17.60
CA HIS A 198 14.49 -19.28 -17.12
C HIS A 198 14.56 -19.52 -15.61
N ILE A 199 15.75 -19.85 -15.09
CA ILE A 199 15.99 -20.05 -13.66
C ILE A 199 15.60 -18.79 -12.87
N ALA A 200 16.04 -17.61 -13.32
CA ALA A 200 15.74 -16.35 -12.64
C ALA A 200 14.22 -16.06 -12.62
N CYS A 201 13.54 -16.21 -13.76
CA CYS A 201 12.10 -15.99 -13.87
C CYS A 201 11.30 -16.95 -12.97
N GLU A 202 11.66 -18.22 -12.96
CA GLU A 202 10.97 -19.25 -12.20
C GLU A 202 11.24 -19.12 -10.69
N GLN A 203 12.45 -18.72 -10.28
CA GLN A 203 12.76 -18.39 -8.89
C GLN A 203 11.87 -17.25 -8.39
N VAL A 204 11.73 -16.16 -9.16
CA VAL A 204 10.83 -15.05 -8.82
C VAL A 204 9.38 -15.52 -8.76
N ARG A 205 8.95 -16.42 -9.66
CA ARG A 205 7.61 -17.00 -9.64
C ARG A 205 7.36 -17.80 -8.36
N ARG A 206 8.27 -18.71 -7.96
CA ARG A 206 8.16 -19.51 -6.73
C ARG A 206 8.14 -18.64 -5.47
N GLU A 207 8.97 -17.61 -5.42
CA GLU A 207 8.97 -16.60 -4.35
C GLU A 207 7.69 -15.76 -4.30
N THR A 208 6.95 -15.68 -5.41
CA THR A 208 5.68 -14.97 -5.48
C THR A 208 4.50 -15.88 -5.16
N THR A 209 4.54 -17.15 -5.56
CA THR A 209 3.49 -18.15 -5.28
C THR A 209 3.51 -18.64 -3.84
N SER A 210 4.68 -18.78 -3.22
CA SER A 210 4.81 -19.09 -1.78
C SER A 210 4.24 -18.01 -0.85
N ARG A 211 3.74 -16.89 -1.41
CA ARG A 211 3.11 -15.80 -0.67
C ARG A 211 1.66 -16.12 -0.30
N SER A 212 0.93 -16.97 -1.04
CA SER A 212 -0.48 -17.32 -0.79
C SER A 212 -0.69 -18.16 0.47
#